data_AF-A0A5C6ASF4-F1
#
_entry.id   AF-A0A5C6ASF4-F1
#
_cell.length_a   1.000
_cell.length_b   1.000
_cell.length_c   1.000
_cell.angle_alpha   90.00
_cell.angle_beta   90.00
_cell.angle_gamma   90.00
#
_symmetry.space_group_name_H-M   'P 1'
#
loop_
_entity.id
_entity.type
_entity.pdbx_description
1 polymer ?
#
loop_
_entity_poly.entity_id
_entity_poly.type
_entity_poly.pdbx_seq_one_letter_code
_entity_poly.pdbx_strand_id
1 'polypeptide(L)'
;MSARNHNNPSQASSRSSSGARRSGSEEAALDPVIKRAGLLIQKHDYAGAANLLSAAGRDSQFRNMLGVCLMRMGKVDQAVDVYRSFVLVPGTVLERSDVSNASKRNYATALLLKGFPSGALSVLTEIRDPNHPMAERLYLAIRQWERTLTWFRWLDWKLNRVEPAKCRIPLAFEPGEFDFEVQTQPPIGPEKSRKAYWKLAA
;
A
#
# COMPACT_ATOMS: atom_id res chain seq x y z
N MET A 1 17.05 -24.44 67.28
CA MET A 1 17.68 -25.24 66.20
C MET A 1 17.86 -24.33 65.00
N SER A 2 19.13 -24.00 64.70
CA SER A 2 19.55 -23.09 63.63
C SER A 2 19.46 -23.76 62.26
N ALA A 3 19.04 -23.00 61.25
CA ALA A 3 19.38 -23.29 59.86
C ALA A 3 19.65 -21.98 59.11
N ARG A 4 20.93 -21.69 58.90
CA ARG A 4 21.47 -20.76 57.90
C ARG A 4 21.25 -21.40 56.52
N ASN A 5 20.92 -20.62 55.50
CA ASN A 5 21.32 -20.99 54.15
C ASN A 5 21.67 -19.78 53.28
N HIS A 6 22.72 -19.97 52.48
CA HIS A 6 23.53 -18.96 51.80
C HIS A 6 22.88 -18.44 50.50
N ASN A 7 22.95 -17.13 50.29
CA ASN A 7 22.72 -16.48 48.99
C ASN A 7 24.03 -16.41 48.20
N ASN A 8 23.98 -16.78 46.92
CA ASN A 8 25.07 -16.64 45.96
C ASN A 8 24.60 -15.77 44.77
N PRO A 9 25.23 -14.63 44.46
CA PRO A 9 24.87 -13.84 43.29
C PRO A 9 25.68 -14.27 42.06
N SER A 10 24.97 -14.72 41.02
CA SER A 10 25.56 -15.03 39.72
C SER A 10 25.88 -13.76 38.95
N GLN A 11 27.15 -13.61 38.58
CA GLN A 11 27.65 -12.61 37.64
C GLN A 11 27.07 -12.85 36.25
N ALA A 12 26.50 -11.81 35.64
CA ALA A 12 26.20 -11.75 34.22
C ALA A 12 26.85 -10.50 33.64
N SER A 13 27.96 -10.69 32.91
CA SER A 13 28.59 -9.63 32.10
C SER A 13 28.59 -10.06 30.64
N SER A 14 27.73 -9.37 29.92
CA SER A 14 27.46 -9.33 28.49
C SER A 14 28.69 -9.43 27.57
N ARG A 15 28.67 -10.41 26.66
CA ARG A 15 29.46 -10.42 25.42
C ARG A 15 28.74 -9.57 24.37
N SER A 16 29.27 -8.37 24.11
CA SER A 16 28.89 -7.52 22.99
C SER A 16 29.52 -8.06 21.70
N SER A 17 28.76 -8.88 20.97
CA SER A 17 29.08 -9.25 19.59
C SER A 17 28.64 -8.12 18.67
N SER A 18 29.61 -7.33 18.23
CA SER A 18 29.47 -6.29 17.21
C SER A 18 29.25 -6.97 15.85
N GLY A 19 27.98 -7.29 15.56
CA GLY A 19 27.55 -7.73 14.25
C GLY A 19 27.70 -6.59 13.24
N ALA A 20 28.78 -6.63 12.46
CA ALA A 20 28.97 -5.80 11.29
C ALA A 20 27.80 -6.05 10.31
N ARG A 21 26.88 -5.09 10.26
CA ARG A 21 25.80 -5.02 9.26
C ARG A 21 26.44 -4.88 7.88
N ARG A 22 26.48 -6.00 7.14
CA ARG A 22 26.62 -6.02 5.69
C ARG A 22 25.45 -5.24 5.08
N SER A 23 25.67 -3.95 4.88
CA SER A 23 24.86 -3.07 4.03
C SER A 23 25.50 -3.02 2.64
N GLY A 24 25.70 -4.21 2.08
CA GLY A 24 26.18 -4.41 0.72
C GLY A 24 24.99 -4.73 -0.17
N SER A 25 24.24 -3.69 -0.50
CA SER A 25 23.50 -3.45 -1.75
C SER A 25 23.41 -4.65 -2.71
N GLU A 26 22.54 -5.59 -2.35
CA GLU A 26 21.75 -6.35 -3.32
C GLU A 26 20.86 -5.34 -4.07
N GLU A 27 21.45 -4.61 -5.02
CA GLU A 27 20.72 -4.25 -6.23
C GLU A 27 20.53 -5.57 -7.02
N ALA A 28 19.83 -6.51 -6.38
CA ALA A 28 19.51 -7.82 -6.91
C ALA A 28 18.83 -7.55 -8.25
N ALA A 29 19.44 -8.05 -9.32
CA ALA A 29 19.01 -7.80 -10.68
C ALA A 29 17.49 -7.96 -10.75
N LEU A 30 16.77 -6.82 -10.81
CA LEU A 30 15.32 -6.77 -10.87
C LEU A 30 14.84 -7.80 -11.88
N ASP A 31 13.95 -8.69 -11.44
CA ASP A 31 13.46 -9.81 -12.24
C ASP A 31 13.11 -9.31 -13.66
N PRO A 32 13.58 -9.96 -14.73
CA PRO A 32 13.30 -9.52 -16.10
C PRO A 32 11.81 -9.37 -16.38
N VAL A 33 10.94 -10.10 -15.68
CA VAL A 33 9.49 -9.96 -15.73
C VAL A 33 9.03 -8.63 -15.13
N ILE A 34 9.54 -8.22 -13.96
CA ILE A 34 9.22 -6.92 -13.34
C ILE A 34 9.65 -5.79 -14.27
N LYS A 35 10.84 -5.88 -14.86
CA LYS A 35 11.33 -4.87 -15.82
C LYS A 35 10.39 -4.73 -17.01
N ARG A 36 9.99 -5.84 -17.63
CA ARG A 36 9.05 -5.85 -18.77
C ARG A 36 7.67 -5.34 -18.37
N ALA A 37 7.14 -5.77 -17.22
CA ALA A 37 5.87 -5.29 -16.69
C ALA A 37 5.93 -3.77 -16.43
N GLY A 38 7.05 -3.28 -15.88
CA GLY A 38 7.32 -1.85 -15.69
C GLY A 38 7.27 -1.06 -17.00
N LEU A 39 7.85 -1.59 -18.10
CA LEU A 39 7.76 -0.96 -19.42
C LEU A 39 6.32 -0.89 -19.96
N LEU A 40 5.51 -1.92 -19.71
CA LEU A 40 4.10 -1.94 -20.10
C LEU A 40 3.29 -0.93 -19.25
N ILE A 41 3.55 -0.89 -17.93
CA ILE A 41 2.94 0.06 -16.99
C ILE A 41 3.26 1.51 -17.37
N GLN A 42 4.52 1.82 -17.74
CA GLN A 42 4.92 3.15 -18.20
C GLN A 42 4.19 3.58 -19.48
N LYS A 43 3.80 2.63 -20.33
CA LYS A 43 2.98 2.85 -21.53
C LYS A 43 1.48 2.84 -21.25
N HIS A 44 1.08 2.76 -19.98
CA HIS A 44 -0.31 2.56 -19.53
C HIS A 44 -0.99 1.30 -20.09
N ASP A 45 -0.22 0.31 -20.57
CA ASP A 45 -0.72 -1.00 -20.98
C ASP A 45 -0.89 -1.93 -19.77
N TYR A 46 -1.86 -1.60 -18.93
CA TYR A 46 -2.16 -2.37 -17.72
C TYR A 46 -2.67 -3.77 -18.03
N ALA A 47 -3.32 -3.97 -19.20
CA ALA A 47 -3.81 -5.28 -19.63
C ALA A 47 -2.64 -6.21 -19.98
N GLY A 48 -1.68 -5.73 -20.78
CA GLY A 48 -0.45 -6.46 -21.09
C GLY A 48 0.36 -6.77 -19.84
N ALA A 49 0.52 -5.78 -18.95
CA ALA A 49 1.22 -5.97 -17.68
C ALA A 49 0.54 -7.02 -16.79
N ALA A 50 -0.79 -6.96 -16.64
CA ALA A 50 -1.54 -7.91 -15.84
C ALA A 50 -1.43 -9.34 -16.40
N ASN A 51 -1.52 -9.52 -17.72
CA ASN A 51 -1.34 -10.83 -18.35
C ASN A 51 0.05 -11.40 -18.06
N LEU A 52 1.10 -10.59 -18.23
CA LEU A 52 2.47 -10.99 -17.95
C LEU A 52 2.68 -11.37 -16.48
N LEU A 53 2.20 -10.54 -15.54
CA LEU A 53 2.35 -10.75 -14.09
C LEU A 53 1.55 -11.96 -13.60
N SER A 54 0.36 -12.21 -14.16
CA SER A 54 -0.45 -13.36 -13.79
C SER A 54 0.21 -14.70 -14.13
N ALA A 55 1.02 -14.74 -15.19
CA ALA A 55 1.79 -15.92 -15.59
C ALA A 55 3.09 -16.10 -14.79
N ALA A 56 3.58 -15.05 -14.12
CA ALA A 56 4.90 -15.02 -13.49
C ALA A 56 4.99 -15.78 -12.15
N GLY A 57 3.86 -16.04 -11.49
CA GLY A 57 3.80 -16.90 -10.31
C GLY A 57 3.07 -16.31 -9.12
N ARG A 58 3.46 -16.75 -7.90
CA ARG A 58 2.78 -16.43 -6.64
C ARG A 58 3.55 -15.46 -5.74
N ASP A 59 4.64 -14.90 -6.24
CA ASP A 59 5.43 -13.92 -5.50
C ASP A 59 4.59 -12.69 -5.11
N SER A 60 4.81 -12.18 -3.90
CA SER A 60 4.02 -11.06 -3.35
C SER A 60 4.24 -9.77 -4.14
N GLN A 61 5.43 -9.53 -4.70
CA GLN A 61 5.70 -8.36 -5.54
C GLN A 61 4.93 -8.45 -6.85
N PHE A 62 4.96 -9.60 -7.54
CA PHE A 62 4.19 -9.79 -8.78
C PHE A 62 2.69 -9.62 -8.53
N ARG A 63 2.18 -10.19 -7.43
CA ARG A 63 0.76 -10.07 -7.04
C ARG A 63 0.39 -8.66 -6.65
N ASN A 64 1.27 -7.92 -5.98
CA ASN A 64 1.05 -6.52 -5.66
C ASN A 64 0.90 -5.69 -6.94
N MET A 65 1.84 -5.81 -7.88
CA MET A 65 1.78 -5.12 -9.18
C MET A 65 0.54 -5.51 -9.99
N LEU A 66 0.19 -6.81 -9.99
CA LEU A 66 -1.00 -7.31 -10.65
C LEU A 66 -2.26 -6.67 -10.07
N GLY A 67 -2.38 -6.60 -8.74
CA GLY A 67 -3.50 -5.95 -8.06
C GLY A 67 -3.65 -4.48 -8.45
N VAL A 68 -2.56 -3.73 -8.55
CA VAL A 68 -2.59 -2.33 -9.01
C VAL A 68 -3.07 -2.22 -10.46
N CYS A 69 -2.55 -3.07 -11.36
CA CYS A 69 -2.99 -3.09 -12.76
C CYS A 69 -4.50 -3.39 -12.85
N LEU A 70 -5.00 -4.37 -12.09
CA LEU A 70 -6.41 -4.74 -12.05
C LEU A 70 -7.29 -3.58 -11.53
N MET A 71 -6.86 -2.87 -10.48
CA MET A 71 -7.57 -1.68 -9.98
C MET A 71 -7.66 -0.59 -11.06
N ARG A 72 -6.55 -0.29 -11.74
CA ARG A 72 -6.49 0.75 -12.79
C ARG A 72 -7.30 0.38 -14.03
N MET A 73 -7.50 -0.91 -14.30
CA MET A 73 -8.41 -1.42 -15.34
C MET A 73 -9.89 -1.45 -14.91
N GLY A 74 -10.22 -1.05 -13.66
CA GLY A 74 -11.59 -1.15 -13.12
C GLY A 74 -12.01 -2.56 -12.72
N LYS A 75 -11.10 -3.55 -12.73
CA LYS A 75 -11.35 -4.95 -12.32
C LYS A 75 -11.18 -5.11 -10.81
N VAL A 76 -11.95 -4.32 -10.05
CA VAL A 76 -11.80 -4.18 -8.58
C VAL A 76 -11.99 -5.50 -7.83
N ASP A 77 -12.98 -6.31 -8.22
CA ASP A 77 -13.22 -7.61 -7.57
C ASP A 77 -12.01 -8.54 -7.67
N GLN A 78 -11.43 -8.64 -8.86
CA GLN A 78 -10.24 -9.46 -9.09
C GLN A 78 -9.04 -8.93 -8.31
N ALA A 79 -8.88 -7.61 -8.22
CA ALA A 79 -7.82 -7.01 -7.42
C ALA A 79 -7.95 -7.39 -5.94
N VAL A 80 -9.16 -7.30 -5.37
CA VAL A 80 -9.43 -7.69 -3.98
C VAL A 80 -9.11 -9.16 -3.75
N ASP A 81 -9.48 -10.05 -4.67
CA ASP A 81 -9.20 -11.48 -4.55
C ASP A 81 -7.70 -11.78 -4.63
N VAL A 82 -6.96 -11.10 -5.51
CA VAL A 82 -5.49 -11.18 -5.57
C VAL A 82 -4.88 -10.76 -4.23
N TYR A 83 -5.24 -9.60 -3.68
CA TYR A 83 -4.68 -9.15 -2.41
C TYR A 83 -5.03 -10.06 -1.24
N ARG A 84 -6.29 -10.50 -1.11
CA ARG A 84 -6.70 -11.45 -0.05
C ARG A 84 -5.86 -12.71 -0.06
N SER A 85 -5.47 -13.19 -1.24
CA SER A 85 -4.70 -14.44 -1.40
C SER A 85 -3.28 -14.39 -0.84
N PHE A 86 -2.72 -13.20 -0.54
CA PHE A 86 -1.38 -13.09 0.01
C PHE A 86 -1.23 -12.11 1.18
N VAL A 87 -2.13 -11.13 1.34
CA VAL A 87 -2.13 -10.17 2.45
C VAL A 87 -2.72 -10.79 3.72
N LEU A 88 -3.68 -11.71 3.59
CA LEU A 88 -4.33 -12.37 4.73
C LEU A 88 -3.75 -13.77 4.98
N VAL A 89 -3.77 -14.19 6.23
CA VAL A 89 -3.49 -15.59 6.61
C VAL A 89 -4.66 -16.46 6.09
N PRO A 90 -4.38 -17.53 5.32
CA PRO A 90 -5.43 -18.37 4.74
C PRO A 90 -6.46 -18.84 5.76
N GLY A 91 -7.75 -18.74 5.41
CA GLY A 91 -8.86 -19.13 6.28
C GLY A 91 -9.18 -18.15 7.41
N THR A 92 -8.52 -16.99 7.46
CA THR A 92 -8.74 -15.98 8.50
C THR A 92 -8.95 -14.59 7.90
N VAL A 93 -9.31 -13.63 8.73
CA VAL A 93 -9.31 -12.19 8.42
C VAL A 93 -8.05 -11.48 8.93
N LEU A 94 -7.10 -12.23 9.49
CA LEU A 94 -5.87 -11.68 10.04
C LEU A 94 -4.85 -11.42 8.94
N GLU A 95 -4.14 -10.31 9.04
CA GLU A 95 -3.07 -9.96 8.11
C GLU A 95 -1.79 -10.72 8.39
N ARG A 96 -1.04 -11.02 7.34
CA ARG A 96 0.31 -11.58 7.47
C ARG A 96 1.29 -10.46 7.80
N SER A 97 2.21 -10.72 8.73
CA SER A 97 3.16 -9.74 9.26
C SER A 97 4.40 -9.52 8.37
N ASP A 98 4.62 -10.42 7.41
CA ASP A 98 5.72 -10.42 6.44
C ASP A 98 5.41 -9.65 5.15
N VAL A 99 4.16 -9.20 4.98
CA VAL A 99 3.72 -8.48 3.79
C VAL A 99 4.14 -7.02 3.83
N SER A 100 4.60 -6.49 2.70
CA SER A 100 5.04 -5.09 2.59
C SER A 100 3.91 -4.11 2.95
N ASN A 101 4.27 -2.99 3.60
CA ASN A 101 3.31 -1.93 3.92
C ASN A 101 2.60 -1.40 2.66
N ALA A 102 3.30 -1.34 1.52
CA ALA A 102 2.72 -0.92 0.26
C ALA A 102 1.66 -1.90 -0.28
N SER A 103 1.92 -3.20 -0.18
CA SER A 103 0.89 -4.22 -0.50
C SER A 103 -0.36 -4.06 0.36
N LYS A 104 -0.19 -3.75 1.65
CA LYS A 104 -1.31 -3.45 2.56
C LYS A 104 -2.06 -2.18 2.15
N ARG A 105 -1.37 -1.08 1.83
CA ARG A 105 -2.02 0.15 1.32
C ARG A 105 -2.77 -0.09 0.02
N ASN A 106 -2.22 -0.89 -0.89
CA ASN A 106 -2.88 -1.25 -2.13
C ASN A 106 -4.10 -2.15 -1.90
N TYR A 107 -4.04 -3.06 -0.93
CA TYR A 107 -5.21 -3.84 -0.52
C TYR A 107 -6.30 -2.94 0.08
N ALA A 108 -5.94 -2.02 0.97
CA ALA A 108 -6.87 -1.02 1.50
C ALA A 108 -7.50 -0.19 0.36
N THR A 109 -6.71 0.21 -0.64
CA THR A 109 -7.20 0.92 -1.83
C THR A 109 -8.23 0.08 -2.59
N ALA A 110 -7.96 -1.21 -2.81
CA ALA A 110 -8.88 -2.12 -3.49
C ALA A 110 -10.19 -2.30 -2.70
N LEU A 111 -10.12 -2.39 -1.36
CA LEU A 111 -11.29 -2.44 -0.48
C LEU A 111 -12.14 -1.16 -0.57
N LEU A 112 -11.51 0.03 -0.59
CA LEU A 112 -12.23 1.29 -0.78
C LEU A 112 -12.94 1.36 -2.13
N LEU A 113 -12.28 0.94 -3.20
CA LEU A 113 -12.88 0.89 -4.55
C LEU A 113 -14.06 -0.08 -4.61
N LYS A 114 -14.00 -1.17 -3.85
CA LYS A 114 -15.10 -2.15 -3.74
C LYS A 114 -16.26 -1.66 -2.88
N GLY A 115 -16.05 -0.58 -2.12
CA GLY A 115 -17.05 -0.02 -1.21
C GLY A 115 -16.99 -0.58 0.21
N PHE A 116 -15.82 -1.03 0.67
CA PHE A 116 -15.60 -1.60 2.01
C PHE A 116 -14.67 -0.73 2.89
N PRO A 117 -15.11 0.47 3.31
CA PRO A 117 -14.30 1.36 4.14
C PRO A 117 -13.90 0.78 5.50
N SER A 118 -14.71 -0.07 6.13
CA SER A 118 -14.35 -0.67 7.44
C SER A 118 -13.16 -1.61 7.28
N GLY A 119 -13.21 -2.45 6.24
CA GLY A 119 -12.10 -3.34 5.90
C GLY A 119 -10.84 -2.56 5.56
N ALA A 120 -10.96 -1.48 4.77
CA ALA A 120 -9.81 -0.63 4.46
C ALA A 120 -9.21 0.04 5.70
N LEU A 121 -10.03 0.57 6.62
CA LEU A 121 -9.55 1.16 7.88
C LEU A 121 -8.82 0.12 8.74
N SER A 122 -9.36 -1.09 8.85
CA SER A 122 -8.69 -2.18 9.58
C SER A 122 -7.31 -2.47 9.00
N VAL A 123 -7.19 -2.49 7.67
CA VAL A 123 -5.90 -2.71 7.02
C VAL A 123 -4.94 -1.54 7.28
N LEU A 124 -5.43 -0.30 7.20
CA LEU A 124 -4.61 0.88 7.42
C LEU A 124 -4.10 1.01 8.87
N THR A 125 -4.83 0.49 9.87
CA THR A 125 -4.38 0.53 11.27
C THR A 125 -3.23 -0.43 11.57
N GLU A 126 -3.07 -1.50 10.78
CA GLU A 126 -2.02 -2.51 10.93
C GLU A 126 -0.72 -2.16 10.18
N ILE A 127 -0.67 -0.99 9.54
CA ILE A 127 0.50 -0.51 8.80
C ILE A 127 1.48 0.14 9.77
N ARG A 128 2.73 -0.33 9.76
CA ARG A 128 3.79 0.16 10.66
C ARG A 128 4.23 1.61 10.37
N ASP A 129 3.90 2.11 9.20
CA ASP A 129 4.21 3.48 8.74
C ASP A 129 2.93 4.26 8.40
N PRO A 130 2.23 4.79 9.43
CA PRO A 130 0.98 5.50 9.24
C PRO A 130 1.14 6.87 8.55
N ASN A 131 2.35 7.45 8.59
CA ASN A 131 2.65 8.77 8.01
C ASN A 131 3.02 8.70 6.52
N HIS A 132 2.86 7.53 5.90
CA HIS A 132 3.09 7.39 4.47
C HIS A 132 2.10 8.26 3.68
N PRO A 133 2.53 9.05 2.67
CA PRO A 133 1.64 9.97 1.94
C PRO A 133 0.42 9.28 1.32
N MET A 134 0.57 8.04 0.85
CA MET A 134 -0.57 7.26 0.33
C MET A 134 -1.55 6.84 1.44
N ALA A 135 -1.06 6.46 2.63
CA ALA A 135 -1.94 6.15 3.76
C ALA A 135 -2.75 7.38 4.17
N GLU A 136 -2.10 8.55 4.26
CA GLU A 136 -2.78 9.82 4.54
C GLU A 136 -3.86 10.13 3.49
N ARG A 137 -3.56 9.96 2.20
CA ARG A 137 -4.53 10.14 1.11
C ARG A 137 -5.75 9.21 1.24
N LEU A 138 -5.53 7.95 1.61
CA LEU A 138 -6.61 6.99 1.84
C LEU A 138 -7.47 7.40 3.04
N TYR A 139 -6.87 7.80 4.17
CA TYR A 139 -7.60 8.33 5.32
C TYR A 139 -8.40 9.60 4.97
N LEU A 140 -7.81 10.50 4.18
CA LEU A 140 -8.49 11.70 3.72
C LEU A 140 -9.67 11.38 2.80
N ALA A 141 -9.54 10.42 1.88
CA ALA A 141 -10.63 9.99 1.02
C ALA A 141 -11.81 9.42 1.83
N ILE A 142 -11.52 8.58 2.83
CA ILE A 142 -12.54 8.06 3.76
C ILE A 142 -13.20 9.21 4.53
N ARG A 143 -12.42 10.15 5.07
CA ARG A 143 -12.95 11.30 5.81
C ARG A 143 -13.82 12.22 4.95
N GLN A 144 -13.44 12.43 3.69
CA GLN A 144 -14.24 13.20 2.74
C GLN A 144 -15.56 12.49 2.45
N TRP A 145 -15.52 11.18 2.21
CA TRP A 145 -16.73 10.37 2.05
C TRP A 145 -17.62 10.41 3.30
N GLU A 146 -17.06 10.30 4.50
CA GLU A 146 -17.83 10.39 5.76
C GLU A 146 -18.63 11.69 5.88
N ARG A 147 -18.11 12.81 5.36
CA ARG A 147 -18.80 14.11 5.35
C ARG A 147 -19.99 14.15 4.40
N THR A 148 -20.08 13.22 3.45
CA THR A 148 -21.22 13.11 2.53
C THR A 148 -22.39 12.32 3.13
N LEU A 149 -22.18 11.66 4.27
CA LEU A 149 -23.22 10.88 4.94
C LEU A 149 -24.21 11.80 5.65
N THR A 150 -25.50 11.46 5.56
CA THR A 150 -26.53 12.07 6.42
C THR A 150 -26.20 11.79 7.89
N TRP A 151 -26.58 12.69 8.79
CA TRP A 151 -26.26 12.59 10.23
C TRP A 151 -26.54 11.21 10.84
N PHE A 152 -27.72 10.62 10.58
CA PHE A 152 -28.06 9.27 11.07
C PHE A 152 -27.14 8.18 10.52
N ARG A 153 -26.80 8.25 9.23
CA ARG A 153 -25.87 7.29 8.60
C ARG A 153 -24.45 7.46 9.08
N TRP A 154 -24.03 8.70 9.30
CA TRP A 154 -22.74 8.99 9.90
C TRP A 154 -22.64 8.39 11.31
N LEU A 155 -23.69 8.53 12.12
CA LEU A 155 -23.74 7.96 13.47
C LEU A 155 -23.74 6.42 13.44
N ASP A 156 -24.58 5.82 12.60
CA ASP A 156 -24.66 4.36 12.39
C ASP A 156 -23.31 3.79 11.93
N TRP A 157 -22.65 4.46 10.99
CA TRP A 157 -21.29 4.15 10.55
C TRP A 157 -20.28 4.21 11.71
N LYS A 158 -20.30 5.28 12.52
CA LYS A 158 -19.33 5.48 13.60
C LYS A 158 -19.51 4.48 14.74
N LEU A 159 -20.76 4.17 15.11
CA LEU A 159 -21.07 3.29 16.24
C LEU A 159 -21.07 1.81 15.84
N ASN A 160 -21.74 1.46 14.75
CA ASN A 160 -21.98 0.06 14.38
C ASN A 160 -21.05 -0.43 13.27
N ARG A 161 -20.24 0.46 12.65
CA ARG A 161 -19.42 0.15 11.46
C ARG A 161 -20.24 -0.39 10.28
N VAL A 162 -21.54 -0.10 10.27
CA VAL A 162 -22.47 -0.50 9.20
C VAL A 162 -22.21 0.36 7.98
N GLU A 163 -21.78 -0.29 6.90
CA GLU A 163 -21.49 0.35 5.64
C GLU A 163 -22.80 0.66 4.88
N PRO A 164 -23.00 1.86 4.34
CA PRO A 164 -24.13 2.16 3.48
C PRO A 164 -24.18 1.22 2.26
N ALA A 165 -25.38 0.79 1.88
CA ALA A 165 -25.56 0.01 0.66
C ALA A 165 -25.01 0.77 -0.56
N LYS A 166 -24.23 0.08 -1.41
CA LYS A 166 -23.57 0.67 -2.59
C LYS A 166 -22.61 1.83 -2.25
N CYS A 167 -21.87 1.70 -1.16
CA CYS A 167 -20.80 2.64 -0.80
C CYS A 167 -19.83 2.83 -1.98
N ARG A 168 -19.61 4.08 -2.38
CA ARG A 168 -18.62 4.46 -3.40
C ARG A 168 -17.76 5.58 -2.83
N ILE A 169 -16.46 5.32 -2.73
CA ILE A 169 -15.51 6.27 -2.18
C ILE A 169 -14.72 6.85 -3.35
N PRO A 170 -14.94 8.14 -3.70
CA PRO A 170 -14.20 8.76 -4.79
C PRO A 170 -12.73 8.88 -4.38
N LEU A 171 -11.83 8.34 -5.20
CA LEU A 171 -10.39 8.56 -5.06
C LEU A 171 -9.98 9.70 -5.99
N ALA A 172 -9.46 10.79 -5.42
CA ALA A 172 -8.94 11.93 -6.18
C ALA A 172 -7.50 11.72 -6.69
N PHE A 173 -7.03 10.46 -6.70
CA PHE A 173 -5.69 10.06 -7.07
C PHE A 173 -5.74 8.69 -7.77
N GLU A 174 -4.68 8.36 -8.50
CA GLU A 174 -4.61 7.09 -9.23
C GLU A 174 -4.56 5.90 -8.24
N PRO A 175 -5.39 4.86 -8.44
CA PRO A 175 -5.41 3.72 -7.53
C PRO A 175 -4.08 2.97 -7.46
N GLY A 176 -3.62 2.78 -6.23
CA GLY A 176 -2.47 1.97 -5.88
C GLY A 176 -1.12 2.58 -6.26
N GLU A 177 -0.07 2.07 -5.61
CA GLU A 177 1.32 2.44 -5.83
C GLU A 177 2.17 1.23 -6.22
N PHE A 178 3.21 1.46 -7.00
CA PHE A 178 4.20 0.45 -7.34
C PHE A 178 5.43 0.60 -6.44
N ASP A 179 6.00 -0.52 -5.99
CA ASP A 179 7.14 -0.55 -5.04
C ASP A 179 8.51 -0.22 -5.67
N PHE A 180 8.53 0.09 -6.97
CA PHE A 180 9.73 0.47 -7.71
C PHE A 180 9.58 1.90 -8.22
N GLU A 181 10.70 2.59 -8.40
CA GLU A 181 10.73 3.91 -9.04
C GLU A 181 10.25 3.80 -10.49
N VAL A 182 8.95 3.84 -10.69
CA VAL A 182 8.38 4.17 -11.99
C VAL A 182 8.59 5.67 -12.12
N GLN A 183 9.49 6.09 -13.01
CA GLN A 183 9.48 7.47 -13.51
C GLN A 183 8.18 7.69 -14.28
N THR A 184 7.07 7.85 -13.58
CA THR A 184 5.84 8.36 -14.16
C THR A 184 6.12 9.83 -14.43
N GLN A 185 6.31 10.20 -15.69
CA GLN A 185 6.33 11.62 -16.05
C GLN A 185 5.04 12.25 -15.51
N PRO A 186 5.13 13.37 -14.78
CA PRO A 186 3.94 14.06 -14.33
C PRO A 186 3.08 14.43 -15.55
N PRO A 187 1.74 14.40 -15.43
CA PRO A 187 0.88 14.81 -16.52
C PRO A 187 1.31 16.20 -16.99
N ILE A 188 1.58 16.33 -18.29
CA ILE A 188 1.95 17.60 -18.93
C ILE A 188 0.81 18.57 -18.65
N GLY A 189 0.98 19.39 -17.60
CA GLY A 189 0.09 20.51 -17.33
C GLY A 189 0.16 21.48 -18.52
N PRO A 190 -0.90 22.26 -18.78
CA PRO A 190 -0.92 23.18 -19.91
C PRO A 190 0.29 24.10 -19.83
N GLU A 191 1.11 24.01 -20.86
CA GLU A 191 2.34 24.77 -21.07
C GLU A 191 2.02 26.26 -20.91
N LYS A 192 2.38 26.83 -19.75
CA LYS A 192 2.33 28.27 -19.57
C LYS A 192 3.39 28.87 -20.50
N SER A 193 2.92 29.22 -21.69
CA SER A 193 3.62 29.99 -22.71
C SER A 193 4.47 31.07 -22.03
N ARG A 194 5.79 30.87 -22.03
CA ARG A 194 6.78 31.86 -21.60
C ARG A 194 6.64 33.06 -22.53
N LYS A 195 5.85 34.05 -22.10
CA LYS A 195 5.84 35.37 -22.73
C LYS A 195 7.26 35.92 -22.70
N ALA A 196 7.83 36.05 -23.89
CA ALA A 196 9.01 36.84 -24.18
C ALA A 196 8.81 38.24 -23.59
N TYR A 197 9.66 38.60 -22.64
CA TYR A 197 9.78 39.97 -22.15
C TYR A 197 11.17 40.47 -22.52
N TRP A 198 11.34 40.83 -23.80
CA TRP A 198 12.40 41.74 -24.20
C TRP A 198 11.98 43.13 -23.73
N LYS A 199 12.52 43.60 -22.61
CA LYS A 199 12.58 45.04 -22.33
C LYS A 199 14.03 45.50 -22.48
N LEU A 200 14.23 46.14 -23.61
CA LEU A 200 15.15 47.24 -23.91
C LEU A 200 15.74 47.88 -22.65
N ALA A 201 17.06 47.79 -22.52
CA ALA A 201 17.85 48.74 -21.75
C ALA A 201 18.05 49.99 -22.63
N ALA A 202 17.60 51.13 -22.11
CA ALA A 202 18.09 52.45 -22.46
C ALA A 202 19.28 52.78 -21.55
#